data_AF-Q6AMI0-F1
#
_entry.id   AF-Q6AMI0-F1
#
_cell.length_a   1.000
_cell.length_b   1.000
_cell.length_c   1.000
_cell.angle_alpha   90.00
_cell.angle_beta   90.00
_cell.angle_gamma   90.00
#
_symmetry.space_group_name_H-M   'P 1'
#
loop_
_entity.id
_entity.type
_entity.pdbx_description
1 polymer ?
#
loop_
_entity_poly.entity_id
_entity_poly.type
_entity_poly.pdbx_seq_one_letter_code
_entity_poly.pdbx_strand_id
1 'polypeptide(L)'
;MLNLKNVRIDNCGTGISAPKDAKINADGLEITNTKQAIELRDPPSLMIKLGLPENTPPMYLIDAMKILEGNKKLPDKKRIDSLKNSPLVEWLGTAADLATIGCVLLSAQTQGLISSTLERIFA
;
A
#
# COMPACT_ATOMS: atom_id res chain seq x y z
N MET A 1 -10.13 11.45 -9.81
CA MET A 1 -9.93 12.77 -10.46
C MET A 1 -10.48 13.81 -9.52
N LEU A 2 -9.67 14.79 -9.12
CA LEU A 2 -10.09 15.90 -8.25
C LEU A 2 -10.36 17.12 -9.13
N ASN A 3 -11.58 17.67 -9.05
CA ASN A 3 -11.99 18.89 -9.76
C ASN A 3 -12.14 20.01 -8.74
N LEU A 4 -11.34 21.07 -8.89
CA LEU A 4 -11.42 22.28 -8.09
C LEU A 4 -11.90 23.42 -8.99
N LYS A 5 -13.07 23.99 -8.69
CA LYS A 5 -13.65 25.10 -9.44
C LYS A 5 -13.93 26.27 -8.50
N ASN A 6 -13.38 27.44 -8.81
CA ASN A 6 -13.56 28.67 -8.02
C ASN A 6 -13.28 28.47 -6.54
N VAL A 7 -12.13 27.86 -6.22
CA VAL A 7 -11.72 27.55 -4.85
C VAL A 7 -10.64 28.53 -4.42
N ARG A 8 -10.78 29.07 -3.21
CA ARG A 8 -9.73 29.84 -2.54
C ARG A 8 -9.17 29.05 -1.37
N ILE A 9 -7.85 28.90 -1.34
CA ILE A 9 -7.08 28.27 -0.26
C ILE A 9 -6.16 29.35 0.30
N ASP A 10 -6.35 29.75 1.55
CA ASP A 10 -5.62 30.87 2.15
C ASP A 10 -5.12 30.51 3.55
N ASN A 11 -3.89 30.94 3.87
CA ASN A 11 -3.26 30.84 5.18
C ASN A 11 -3.18 29.41 5.77
N CYS A 12 -2.63 28.46 5.01
CA CYS A 12 -2.45 27.08 5.45
C CYS A 12 -1.02 26.54 5.20
N GLY A 13 -0.64 25.49 5.92
CA GLY A 13 0.67 24.85 5.72
C GLY A 13 0.80 24.27 4.31
N THR A 14 -0.09 23.33 3.96
CA THR A 14 -0.14 22.70 2.64
C THR A 14 -1.52 22.93 2.02
N GLY A 15 -1.57 23.49 0.80
CA GLY A 15 -2.82 23.83 0.13
C GLY A 15 -3.56 22.61 -0.40
N ILE A 16 -2.91 21.83 -1.27
CA ILE A 16 -3.43 20.58 -1.82
C ILE A 16 -2.40 19.49 -1.58
N SER A 17 -2.81 18.34 -1.01
CA SER A 17 -1.94 17.17 -0.85
C SER A 17 -2.58 15.92 -1.46
N ALA A 18 -1.98 15.41 -2.53
CA ALA A 18 -2.53 14.33 -3.35
C ALA A 18 -1.45 13.30 -3.75
N PRO A 19 -1.82 12.04 -4.05
CA PRO A 19 -0.89 11.09 -4.68
C PRO A 19 -0.31 11.61 -6.00
N LYS A 20 0.93 11.23 -6.35
CA LYS A 20 1.57 11.60 -7.63
C LYS A 20 0.80 11.18 -8.88
N ASP A 21 -0.04 10.15 -8.79
CA ASP A 21 -0.90 9.67 -9.89
C ASP A 21 -2.29 10.35 -9.91
N ALA A 22 -2.54 11.31 -9.01
CA ALA A 22 -3.81 12.02 -8.96
C ALA A 22 -3.98 12.93 -10.18
N LYS A 23 -5.05 12.70 -10.95
CA LYS A 23 -5.53 13.65 -11.97
C LYS A 23 -6.22 14.83 -11.28
N ILE A 24 -5.56 15.97 -11.23
CA ILE A 24 -6.07 17.24 -10.68
C ILE A 24 -6.42 18.17 -11.83
N ASN A 25 -7.62 18.73 -11.80
CA ASN A 25 -8.05 19.77 -12.71
C ASN A 25 -8.55 20.96 -11.87
N ALA A 26 -7.97 22.14 -12.13
CA ALA A 26 -8.21 23.34 -11.36
C ALA A 26 -8.58 24.50 -12.30
N ASP A 27 -9.72 25.13 -12.02
CA ASP A 27 -10.26 26.26 -12.77
C ASP A 27 -10.71 27.34 -11.76
N GLY A 28 -10.23 28.57 -11.90
CA GLY A 28 -10.45 29.63 -10.91
C GLY A 28 -9.88 29.32 -9.51
N LEU A 29 -8.71 28.66 -9.43
CA LEU A 29 -8.05 28.34 -8.16
C LEU A 29 -7.16 29.51 -7.70
N GLU A 30 -7.40 29.99 -6.48
CA GLU A 30 -6.59 31.01 -5.82
C GLU A 30 -5.93 30.39 -4.58
N ILE A 31 -4.60 30.34 -4.54
CA ILE A 31 -3.83 29.88 -3.37
C ILE A 31 -2.95 31.03 -2.87
N THR A 32 -3.16 31.46 -1.64
CA THR A 32 -2.43 32.58 -1.02
C THR A 32 -1.93 32.21 0.37
N ASN A 33 -0.80 32.79 0.79
CA ASN A 33 -0.23 32.65 2.13
C ASN A 33 -0.02 31.19 2.59
N THR A 34 0.37 30.29 1.68
CA THR A 34 0.66 28.89 2.01
C THR A 34 2.14 28.57 1.99
N LYS A 35 2.62 27.71 2.89
CA LYS A 35 4.02 27.23 2.86
C LYS A 35 4.29 26.31 1.67
N GLN A 36 3.32 25.48 1.30
CA GLN A 36 3.39 24.60 0.14
C GLN A 36 2.03 24.58 -0.58
N ALA A 37 1.96 25.11 -1.81
CA ALA A 37 0.70 25.21 -2.54
C ALA A 37 0.13 23.83 -2.96
N ILE A 38 0.97 23.00 -3.57
CA ILE A 38 0.62 21.65 -4.00
C ILE A 38 1.73 20.67 -3.59
N GLU A 39 1.35 19.62 -2.88
CA GLU A 39 2.18 18.50 -2.48
C GLU A 39 1.72 17.24 -3.22
N LEU A 40 2.60 16.69 -4.05
CA LEU A 40 2.39 15.40 -4.70
C LEU A 40 3.14 14.33 -3.91
N ARG A 41 2.41 13.61 -3.06
CA ARG A 41 2.97 12.53 -2.24
C ARG A 41 3.23 11.31 -3.08
N ASP A 42 4.37 10.67 -2.82
CA ASP A 42 4.56 9.30 -3.27
C ASP A 42 3.45 8.42 -2.68
N PRO A 43 2.77 7.61 -3.51
CA PRO A 43 1.85 6.63 -2.96
C PRO A 43 2.64 5.75 -1.97
N PRO A 44 2.07 5.42 -0.80
CA PRO A 44 2.76 4.55 0.13
C PRO A 44 3.15 3.26 -0.59
N SER A 45 4.40 2.85 -0.40
CA SER A 45 4.93 1.63 -0.99
C SER A 45 4.01 0.46 -0.66
N LEU A 46 3.94 -0.54 -1.55
CA LEU A 46 3.13 -1.73 -1.30
C LEU A 46 3.44 -2.34 0.09
N MET A 47 4.72 -2.34 0.46
CA MET A 47 5.17 -2.84 1.75
C MET A 47 4.49 -2.08 2.91
N ILE A 48 4.54 -0.75 2.92
CA ILE A 48 3.85 0.05 3.94
C ILE A 48 2.35 -0.22 3.95
N LYS A 49 1.72 -0.31 2.77
CA LYS A 49 0.27 -0.61 2.68
C LYS A 49 -0.09 -1.95 3.30
N LEU A 50 0.84 -2.91 3.25
CA LEU A 50 0.71 -4.23 3.86
C LEU A 50 1.19 -4.27 5.32
N GLY A 51 1.54 -3.13 5.91
CA GLY A 51 2.09 -3.06 7.27
C GLY A 51 3.50 -3.63 7.38
N LEU A 52 4.20 -3.79 6.26
CA LEU A 52 5.56 -4.31 6.18
C LEU A 52 6.55 -3.14 6.14
N PRO A 53 7.77 -3.30 6.70
CA PRO A 53 8.84 -2.32 6.56
C PRO A 53 9.16 -2.02 5.08
N GLU A 54 9.53 -0.77 4.76
CA GLU A 54 9.83 -0.39 3.36
C GLU A 54 10.97 -1.19 2.73
N ASN A 55 11.94 -1.59 3.54
CA ASN A 55 13.09 -2.39 3.12
C ASN A 55 12.78 -3.90 3.04
N THR A 56 11.51 -4.30 3.18
CA THR A 56 11.10 -5.70 3.01
C THR A 56 11.46 -6.18 1.60
N PRO A 57 12.27 -7.25 1.47
CA PRO A 57 12.63 -7.79 0.17
C PRO A 57 11.39 -8.24 -0.61
N PRO A 58 11.17 -7.76 -1.85
CA PRO A 58 10.00 -8.11 -2.65
C PRO A 58 9.84 -9.62 -2.88
N MET A 59 10.95 -10.35 -3.02
CA MET A 59 10.96 -11.81 -3.20
C MET A 59 10.30 -12.54 -2.03
N TYR A 60 10.49 -12.08 -0.79
CA TYR A 60 9.91 -12.73 0.39
C TYR A 60 8.40 -12.58 0.43
N LEU A 61 7.91 -11.41 0.02
CA LEU A 61 6.48 -11.18 -0.15
C LEU A 61 5.90 -12.14 -1.21
N ILE A 62 6.56 -12.25 -2.36
CA ILE A 62 6.13 -13.15 -3.45
C ILE A 62 6.06 -14.60 -2.97
N ASP A 63 7.05 -15.07 -2.22
CA ASP A 63 7.07 -16.45 -1.71
C ASP A 63 5.95 -16.70 -0.68
N ALA A 64 5.71 -15.74 0.23
CA ALA A 64 4.58 -15.78 1.14
C ALA A 64 3.24 -15.87 0.38
N MET A 65 3.10 -15.12 -0.73
CA MET A 65 1.89 -15.17 -1.56
C MET A 65 1.72 -16.51 -2.27
N LYS A 66 2.80 -17.08 -2.81
CA LYS A 66 2.76 -18.41 -3.43
C LYS A 66 2.31 -19.49 -2.44
N ILE A 67 2.77 -19.40 -1.19
CA ILE A 67 2.33 -20.30 -0.11
C ILE A 67 0.83 -20.14 0.14
N LEU A 68 0.32 -18.91 0.26
CA LEU A 68 -1.11 -18.66 0.48
C LEU A 68 -1.98 -19.09 -0.72
N GLU A 69 -1.46 -18.96 -1.93
CA GLU A 69 -2.12 -19.37 -3.17
C GLU A 69 -2.19 -20.90 -3.31
N GLY A 70 -1.08 -21.61 -3.10
CA GLY A 70 -1.06 -23.07 -3.08
C GLY A 70 -1.99 -23.66 -2.02
N ASN A 71 -2.24 -22.91 -0.95
CA ASN A 71 -3.10 -23.28 0.17
C ASN A 71 -4.51 -22.68 0.12
N LYS A 72 -4.98 -22.14 -1.03
CA LYS A 72 -6.32 -21.52 -1.18
C LYS A 72 -7.49 -22.39 -0.71
N LYS A 73 -7.34 -23.72 -0.74
CA LYS A 73 -8.39 -24.68 -0.31
C LYS A 73 -8.43 -24.91 1.20
N LEU A 74 -7.43 -24.44 1.95
CA LEU A 74 -7.39 -24.59 3.40
C LEU A 74 -8.20 -23.47 4.07
N PRO A 75 -8.71 -23.69 5.29
CA PRO A 75 -9.28 -22.61 6.10
C PRO A 75 -8.23 -21.54 6.41
N ASP A 76 -8.64 -20.27 6.49
CA ASP A 76 -7.74 -19.12 6.64
C ASP A 76 -6.73 -19.26 7.78
N LYS A 77 -7.15 -19.80 8.92
CA LYS A 77 -6.25 -20.06 10.05
C LYS A 77 -5.08 -20.98 9.68
N LYS A 78 -5.33 -22.06 8.93
CA LYS A 78 -4.28 -22.98 8.46
C LYS A 78 -3.41 -22.36 7.37
N ARG A 79 -3.96 -21.44 6.59
CA ARG A 79 -3.22 -20.68 5.57
C ARG A 79 -2.23 -19.72 6.22
N ILE A 80 -2.66 -19.00 7.25
CA ILE A 80 -1.79 -18.16 8.09
C ILE A 80 -0.72 -19.01 8.77
N ASP A 81 -1.07 -20.16 9.33
CA ASP A 81 -0.09 -21.08 9.94
C ASP A 81 0.99 -21.55 8.93
N SER A 82 0.63 -21.66 7.65
CA SER A 82 1.58 -22.05 6.59
C SER A 82 2.65 -20.99 6.31
N LEU A 83 2.40 -19.73 6.71
CA LEU A 83 3.38 -18.64 6.56
C LEU A 83 4.50 -18.68 7.59
N LYS A 84 4.37 -19.47 8.67
CA LYS A 84 5.36 -19.53 9.77
C LYS A 84 6.79 -19.75 9.31
N ASN A 85 6.96 -20.56 8.27
CA ASN A 85 8.26 -20.94 7.72
C ASN A 85 8.58 -20.16 6.42
N SER A 86 7.84 -19.09 6.14
CA SER A 86 8.11 -18.28 4.96
C SER A 86 9.33 -17.38 5.22
N PRO A 87 10.15 -17.11 4.19
CA PRO A 87 11.27 -16.16 4.30
C PRO A 87 10.83 -14.78 4.77
N LEU A 88 9.57 -14.40 4.50
CA LEU A 88 9.00 -13.13 4.97
C LEU A 88 8.89 -13.09 6.49
N VAL A 89 8.33 -14.14 7.11
CA VAL A 89 8.17 -14.21 8.57
C VAL A 89 9.52 -14.35 9.25
N GLU A 90 10.43 -15.12 8.66
CA GLU A 90 11.81 -15.24 9.14
C GLU A 90 12.55 -13.89 9.10
N TRP A 91 12.40 -13.13 8.02
CA TRP A 91 13.01 -11.81 7.86
C TRP A 91 12.42 -10.75 8.79
N LEU A 92 11.09 -10.76 8.96
CA LEU A 92 10.40 -9.87 9.89
C LEU A 92 10.76 -10.19 11.36
N GLY A 93 11.25 -11.40 11.62
CA GLY A 93 11.71 -11.85 12.92
C GLY A 93 10.57 -12.03 13.94
N THR A 94 10.95 -12.25 15.19
CA THR A 94 10.03 -12.60 16.29
C THR A 94 9.15 -11.45 16.77
N ALA A 95 9.45 -10.20 16.37
CA ALA A 95 8.65 -9.03 16.73
C ALA A 95 7.39 -8.87 15.86
N ALA A 96 7.28 -9.65 14.80
CA ALA A 96 6.22 -9.56 13.84
C ALA A 96 5.04 -10.47 14.23
N ASP A 97 3.88 -9.87 14.50
CA ASP A 97 2.67 -10.64 14.76
C ASP A 97 2.21 -11.32 13.47
N LEU A 98 2.51 -12.63 13.37
CA LEU A 98 2.12 -13.50 12.28
C LEU A 98 0.62 -13.46 11.98
N ALA A 99 -0.23 -13.34 13.02
CA ALA A 99 -1.67 -13.29 12.82
C ALA A 99 -2.05 -11.99 12.11
N THR A 100 -1.46 -10.88 12.53
CA THR A 100 -1.65 -9.57 11.89
C THR A 100 -1.17 -9.59 10.43
N ILE A 101 0.04 -10.06 10.15
CA ILE A 101 0.59 -10.13 8.79
C ILE A 101 -0.20 -11.10 7.92
N GLY A 102 -0.52 -12.29 8.44
CA GLY A 102 -1.31 -13.29 7.72
C GLY A 102 -2.69 -12.77 7.33
N CYS A 103 -3.37 -12.07 8.23
CA CYS A 103 -4.66 -11.43 7.93
C CYS A 103 -4.54 -10.35 6.86
N VAL A 104 -3.50 -9.51 6.90
CA VAL A 104 -3.27 -8.46 5.89
C VAL A 104 -2.98 -9.06 4.52
N LEU A 105 -2.13 -10.08 4.44
CA LEU A 105 -1.79 -10.76 3.19
C LEU A 105 -2.99 -11.49 2.58
N LEU A 106 -3.79 -12.18 3.41
CA LEU A 106 -5.04 -12.81 2.98
C LEU A 106 -6.05 -11.77 2.48
N SER A 107 -6.17 -10.64 3.18
CA SER A 107 -7.04 -9.53 2.76
C SER A 107 -6.58 -8.92 1.44
N ALA A 108 -5.28 -8.74 1.25
CA ALA A 108 -4.72 -8.25 -0.01
C ALA A 108 -4.99 -9.22 -1.18
N GLN A 109 -5.02 -10.53 -0.91
CA GLN A 109 -5.34 -11.56 -1.90
C GLN A 109 -6.80 -11.56 -2.32
N THR A 110 -7.71 -11.41 -1.37
CA THR A 110 -9.15 -11.34 -1.66
C THR A 110 -9.53 -10.06 -2.40
N GLN A 111 -8.80 -8.96 -2.19
CA GLN A 111 -9.05 -7.66 -2.83
C GLN A 111 -8.43 -7.50 -4.22
N GLY A 112 -7.71 -8.51 -4.76
CA GLY A 112 -7.08 -8.43 -6.09
C GLY A 112 -5.93 -7.41 -6.20
N LEU A 113 -5.61 -6.70 -5.11
CA LEU A 113 -4.47 -5.78 -4.99
C LEU A 113 -3.17 -6.45 -5.40
N ILE A 114 -3.00 -7.73 -5.07
CA ILE A 114 -1.79 -8.49 -5.35
C ILE A 114 -1.63 -8.79 -6.85
N SER A 115 -2.69 -9.24 -7.54
CA SER A 115 -2.59 -9.54 -8.98
C SER A 115 -2.19 -8.29 -9.77
N SER A 116 -2.84 -7.16 -9.49
CA SER A 116 -2.49 -5.88 -10.13
C SER A 116 -1.09 -5.38 -9.78
N THR A 117 -0.52 -5.82 -8.66
CA THR A 117 0.81 -5.37 -8.23
C THR A 117 1.92 -6.30 -8.73
N LEU A 118 1.70 -7.61 -8.77
CA LEU A 118 2.63 -8.56 -9.40
C LEU A 118 2.74 -8.25 -10.90
N GLU A 119 1.64 -7.99 -11.58
CA GLU A 119 1.65 -7.56 -12.98
C GLU A 119 2.49 -6.29 -13.19
N ARG A 120 2.47 -5.34 -12.25
CA ARG A 120 3.26 -4.10 -12.34
C ARG A 120 4.74 -4.24 -11.96
N ILE A 121 5.10 -5.25 -11.18
CA ILE A 121 6.48 -5.53 -10.78
C ILE A 121 7.21 -6.35 -11.85
N PHE A 122 6.47 -7.18 -12.59
CA PHE A 122 7.00 -8.05 -13.65
C PHE A 122 6.75 -7.55 -15.08
N ALA A 123 6.18 -6.35 -15.27
CA ALA A 123 6.05 -5.65 -16.55
C ALA A 123 7.13 -4.57 -16.70
#